data_AF-A0A0D2LXN5-F1
#
_entry.id   AF-A0A0D2LXN5-F1
#
_cell.length_a   1.000
_cell.length_b   1.000
_cell.length_c   1.000
_cell.angle_alpha   90.00
_cell.angle_beta   90.00
_cell.angle_gamma   90.00
#
_symmetry.space_group_name_H-M   'P 1'
#
loop_
_entity.id
_entity.type
_entity.pdbx_description
1 polymer ?
#
loop_
_entity_poly.entity_id
_entity_poly.type
_entity_poly.pdbx_seq_one_letter_code
_entity_poly.pdbx_strand_id
1 'polypeptide(L)'
;MSNGYSALHYAAQGGHSDVARTLLASGVCASTNTCPDQQPLQLAATKGHVATMQLLLEHGASAAGACGEVALPLAANNAVLLRLLLQRGARFAPDDPAAGSTMCFAATSGNIALVQLLLDAGVQIDAEGPNGHRALVEVMCCEPGCAPMVAALLDRGASVDAADADGWQAVHHAAAHGRSDALRLLLSRGANPNAAAVPAAATGAGASDPAAAAAMADGTTALHLAAQRGLTEILQALLDAGAAPNTADTNGWTAAHFAASCAESEALLVLLQRGADVNVAATSGEVPLQMAAAAGDEASAQVLLDAGALVDAADMEGLQALHHAAAAEEYYDQVNMAVMLLDRGASPEATTRSGRTALHFAAEVENCVLLETLLDRGADVGAQDNNGLQPLHLAAACRDVEAALEETRRALEEERRALPLGLAALITGAAAEMRRLDASRARFDAERAEAERLAAAQAQRLQRATAAADAAEARERSLVALAHDLAKKETARVDRDVVEGARLEEERLLRPATAGVDAEEVRPRAALAEEWERLRRLRALADDEAGRLRRLRDEVSRGSTRKRLRRGD
;
A
#
# COMPACT_ATOMS: atom_id res chain seq x y z
N MET A 1 -31.13 -41.27 -28.43
CA MET A 1 -31.20 -39.82 -28.74
C MET A 1 -29.79 -39.41 -29.11
N SER A 2 -29.50 -39.30 -30.41
CA SER A 2 -28.16 -38.95 -30.90
C SER A 2 -27.97 -37.44 -30.74
N ASN A 3 -26.97 -37.03 -29.95
CA ASN A 3 -26.72 -35.62 -29.61
C ASN A 3 -26.29 -34.74 -30.81
N GLY A 4 -26.45 -35.19 -32.06
CA GLY A 4 -26.12 -34.45 -33.28
C GLY A 4 -24.63 -34.35 -33.63
N TYR A 5 -23.74 -34.94 -32.83
CA TYR A 5 -22.28 -34.86 -33.05
C TYR A 5 -21.84 -35.70 -34.27
N SER A 6 -21.26 -35.03 -35.26
CA SER A 6 -20.58 -35.69 -36.39
C SER A 6 -19.15 -36.12 -36.01
N ALA A 7 -18.54 -36.99 -36.82
CA ALA A 7 -17.13 -37.38 -36.65
C ALA A 7 -16.19 -36.14 -36.62
N LEU A 8 -16.56 -35.07 -37.34
CA LEU A 8 -15.81 -33.82 -37.33
C LEU A 8 -15.90 -33.09 -35.99
N HIS A 9 -17.03 -33.17 -35.27
CA HIS A 9 -17.16 -32.58 -33.94
C HIS A 9 -16.24 -33.28 -32.93
N TYR A 10 -16.17 -34.60 -32.95
CA TYR A 10 -15.27 -35.36 -32.10
C TYR A 10 -13.80 -35.13 -32.45
N ALA A 11 -13.46 -35.06 -33.75
CA ALA A 11 -12.11 -34.72 -34.20
C ALA A 11 -11.70 -33.30 -33.75
N ALA A 12 -12.63 -32.34 -33.83
CA ALA A 12 -12.41 -30.97 -33.38
C ALA A 12 -12.26 -30.86 -31.86
N GLN A 13 -13.10 -31.56 -31.10
CA GLN A 13 -13.04 -31.62 -29.63
C GLN A 13 -11.77 -32.31 -29.11
N GLY A 14 -11.26 -33.32 -29.82
CA GLY A 14 -10.04 -34.04 -29.46
C GLY A 14 -8.74 -33.47 -30.04
N GLY A 15 -8.83 -32.38 -30.82
CA GLY A 15 -7.65 -31.77 -31.44
C GLY A 15 -6.99 -32.61 -32.53
N HIS A 16 -7.71 -33.58 -33.10
CA HIS A 16 -7.20 -34.49 -34.13
C HIS A 16 -7.21 -33.82 -35.51
N SER A 17 -6.29 -32.90 -35.74
CA SER A 17 -6.18 -32.10 -36.97
C SER A 17 -6.03 -32.96 -38.24
N ASP A 18 -5.36 -34.10 -38.18
CA ASP A 18 -5.19 -35.02 -39.33
C ASP A 18 -6.49 -35.75 -39.69
N VAL A 19 -7.25 -36.15 -38.68
CA VAL A 19 -8.58 -36.75 -38.87
C VAL A 19 -9.54 -35.69 -39.41
N ALA A 20 -9.53 -34.49 -38.84
CA ALA A 20 -10.32 -33.37 -39.33
C ALA A 20 -9.97 -33.02 -40.80
N ARG A 21 -8.68 -33.01 -41.17
CA ARG A 21 -8.21 -32.79 -42.55
C ARG A 21 -8.81 -33.80 -43.52
N THR A 22 -8.76 -35.08 -43.15
CA THR A 22 -9.28 -36.18 -43.98
C THR A 22 -10.80 -36.08 -44.15
N LEU A 23 -11.52 -35.74 -43.08
CA LEU A 23 -12.97 -35.57 -43.11
C LEU A 23 -13.40 -34.36 -43.96
N LEU A 24 -12.70 -33.24 -43.86
CA LEU A 24 -12.98 -32.04 -44.69
C LEU A 24 -12.64 -32.29 -46.15
N ALA A 25 -11.53 -32.98 -46.45
CA ALA A 25 -11.17 -33.39 -47.80
C ALA A 25 -12.21 -34.33 -48.44
N SER A 26 -12.94 -35.09 -47.61
CA SER A 26 -14.05 -35.95 -48.04
C SER A 26 -15.36 -35.18 -48.30
N GLY A 27 -15.36 -33.85 -48.16
CA GLY A 27 -16.51 -32.99 -48.43
C GLY A 27 -17.44 -32.75 -47.23
N VAL A 28 -17.04 -33.11 -46.01
CA VAL A 28 -17.83 -32.80 -44.81
C VAL A 28 -17.86 -31.28 -44.59
N CYS A 29 -19.05 -30.74 -44.37
CA CYS A 29 -19.21 -29.30 -44.15
C CYS A 29 -18.58 -28.86 -42.81
N ALA A 30 -17.71 -27.85 -42.88
CA ALA A 30 -16.98 -27.32 -41.72
C ALA A 30 -17.88 -26.57 -40.72
N SER A 31 -19.03 -26.07 -41.15
CA SER A 31 -20.02 -25.35 -40.33
C SER A 31 -21.23 -26.24 -39.97
N THR A 32 -21.01 -27.54 -39.78
CA THR A 32 -22.06 -28.42 -39.26
C THR A 32 -22.40 -28.04 -37.82
N ASN A 33 -23.68 -28.09 -37.42
CA ASN A 33 -24.12 -27.76 -36.06
C ASN A 33 -24.69 -29.02 -35.37
N THR A 34 -24.46 -29.16 -34.07
CA THR A 34 -25.17 -30.13 -33.22
C THR A 34 -26.42 -29.53 -32.59
N CYS A 35 -27.15 -30.31 -31.78
CA CYS A 35 -28.20 -29.80 -30.90
C CYS A 35 -27.73 -29.97 -29.44
N PRO A 36 -27.53 -28.88 -28.66
CA PRO A 36 -27.70 -27.46 -29.01
C PRO A 36 -26.65 -26.95 -30.01
N ASP A 37 -26.95 -25.88 -30.76
CA ASP A 37 -26.20 -25.31 -31.91
C ASP A 37 -24.69 -25.07 -31.69
N GLN A 38 -23.89 -26.15 -31.65
CA GLN A 38 -22.44 -26.07 -31.51
C GLN A 38 -21.74 -26.49 -32.80
N GLN A 39 -20.80 -25.65 -33.27
CA GLN A 39 -19.96 -25.94 -34.41
C GLN A 39 -18.67 -26.68 -34.01
N PRO A 40 -18.05 -27.46 -34.92
CA PRO A 40 -16.72 -28.02 -34.71
C PRO A 40 -15.70 -26.94 -34.34
N LEU A 41 -15.80 -25.74 -34.94
CA LEU A 41 -14.90 -24.63 -34.62
C LEU A 41 -15.04 -24.19 -33.16
N GLN A 42 -16.27 -24.10 -32.63
CA GLN A 42 -16.52 -23.77 -31.23
C GLN A 42 -15.97 -24.84 -30.29
N LEU A 43 -16.09 -26.12 -30.64
CA LEU A 43 -15.53 -27.23 -29.84
C LEU A 43 -13.99 -27.20 -29.85
N ALA A 44 -13.37 -26.94 -31.00
CA ALA A 44 -11.93 -26.77 -31.08
C ALA A 44 -11.45 -25.55 -30.27
N ALA A 45 -12.18 -24.43 -30.34
CA ALA A 45 -11.89 -23.22 -29.57
C ALA A 45 -12.03 -23.46 -28.07
N THR A 46 -13.15 -24.02 -27.59
CA THR A 46 -13.34 -24.32 -26.15
C THR A 46 -12.27 -25.26 -25.56
N LYS A 47 -11.55 -26.00 -26.41
CA LYS A 47 -10.44 -26.89 -26.02
C LYS A 47 -9.05 -26.37 -26.38
N GLY A 48 -8.95 -25.17 -26.97
CA GLY A 48 -7.67 -24.54 -27.30
C GLY A 48 -6.91 -25.18 -28.47
N HIS A 49 -7.59 -25.91 -29.36
CA HIS A 49 -6.96 -26.65 -30.45
C HIS A 49 -6.69 -25.77 -31.69
N VAL A 50 -5.70 -24.89 -31.58
CA VAL A 50 -5.34 -23.87 -32.60
C VAL A 50 -5.15 -24.44 -34.01
N ALA A 51 -4.42 -25.54 -34.16
CA ALA A 51 -4.17 -26.16 -35.47
C ALA A 51 -5.47 -26.65 -36.13
N THR A 52 -6.39 -27.20 -35.33
CA THR A 52 -7.69 -27.66 -35.82
C THR A 52 -8.61 -26.49 -36.12
N MET A 53 -8.56 -25.41 -35.33
CA MET A 53 -9.28 -24.16 -35.63
C MET A 53 -8.84 -23.56 -36.96
N GLN A 54 -7.53 -23.43 -37.20
CA GLN A 54 -6.98 -22.93 -38.47
C GLN A 54 -7.48 -23.76 -39.64
N LEU A 55 -7.39 -25.09 -39.54
CA LEU A 55 -7.82 -26.01 -40.59
C LEU A 55 -9.34 -25.92 -40.88
N LEU A 56 -10.17 -25.81 -39.85
CA LEU A 56 -11.62 -25.62 -40.00
C LEU A 56 -11.95 -24.29 -40.67
N LEU A 57 -11.26 -23.21 -40.29
CA LEU A 57 -11.42 -21.89 -40.89
C LEU A 57 -11.00 -21.90 -42.36
N GLU A 58 -9.83 -22.46 -42.70
CA GLU A 58 -9.38 -22.61 -44.09
C GLU A 58 -10.46 -23.26 -44.97
N HIS A 59 -11.17 -24.26 -44.45
CA HIS A 59 -12.18 -25.05 -45.17
C HIS A 59 -13.62 -24.53 -45.10
N GLY A 60 -13.85 -23.29 -44.66
CA GLY A 60 -15.21 -22.71 -44.77
C GLY A 60 -15.93 -22.45 -43.45
N ALA A 61 -15.35 -22.83 -42.29
CA ALA A 61 -16.06 -22.63 -41.02
C ALA A 61 -16.40 -21.16 -40.80
N SER A 62 -17.65 -20.90 -40.40
CA SER A 62 -18.09 -19.57 -39.98
C SER A 62 -17.56 -19.29 -38.58
N ALA A 63 -17.10 -18.06 -38.35
CA ALA A 63 -16.71 -17.58 -37.02
C ALA A 63 -17.68 -16.50 -36.51
N ALA A 64 -18.90 -16.42 -37.05
CA ALA A 64 -19.90 -15.46 -36.61
C ALA A 64 -20.55 -15.88 -35.27
N GLY A 65 -20.95 -14.90 -34.46
CA GLY A 65 -21.64 -15.10 -33.18
C GLY A 65 -20.77 -15.80 -32.13
N ALA A 66 -21.39 -16.64 -31.30
CA ALA A 66 -20.76 -17.31 -30.16
C ALA A 66 -19.52 -18.14 -30.51
N CYS A 67 -19.38 -18.60 -31.77
CA CYS A 67 -18.18 -19.30 -32.23
C CYS A 67 -16.97 -18.37 -32.31
N GLY A 68 -17.16 -17.15 -32.80
CA GLY A 68 -16.11 -16.13 -32.88
C GLY A 68 -15.70 -15.60 -31.52
N GLU A 69 -16.67 -15.34 -30.64
CA GLU A 69 -16.44 -14.83 -29.28
C GLU A 69 -15.50 -15.75 -28.47
N VAL A 70 -15.71 -17.07 -28.56
CA VAL A 70 -14.85 -18.04 -27.87
C VAL A 70 -13.48 -18.21 -28.55
N ALA A 71 -13.42 -18.05 -29.87
CA ALA A 71 -12.22 -18.30 -30.66
C ALA A 71 -11.24 -17.13 -30.70
N LEU A 72 -11.73 -15.88 -30.62
CA LEU A 72 -10.92 -14.66 -30.75
C LEU A 72 -9.81 -14.55 -29.68
N PRO A 73 -10.08 -14.77 -28.37
CA PRO A 73 -9.04 -14.64 -27.34
C PRO A 73 -7.89 -15.64 -27.50
N LEU A 74 -8.16 -16.81 -28.10
CA LEU A 74 -7.15 -17.84 -28.36
C LEU A 74 -6.22 -17.49 -29.52
N ALA A 75 -6.60 -16.51 -30.34
CA ALA A 75 -5.76 -15.98 -31.40
C ALA A 75 -4.81 -14.87 -30.94
N ALA A 76 -4.77 -14.57 -29.63
CA ALA A 76 -3.93 -13.53 -29.03
C ALA A 76 -2.42 -13.69 -29.27
N ASN A 77 -1.95 -14.85 -29.72
CA ASN A 77 -0.54 -15.04 -30.15
C ASN A 77 -0.39 -15.54 -31.59
N ASN A 78 -1.44 -15.46 -32.41
CA ASN A 78 -1.44 -16.07 -33.74
C ASN A 78 -2.13 -15.17 -34.75
N ALA A 79 -1.32 -14.31 -35.39
CA ALA A 79 -1.78 -13.37 -36.41
C ALA A 79 -2.50 -14.05 -37.60
N VAL A 80 -2.09 -15.27 -37.97
CA VAL A 80 -2.74 -16.03 -39.05
C VAL A 80 -4.13 -16.47 -38.61
N LEU A 81 -4.25 -17.04 -37.41
CA LEU A 81 -5.54 -17.45 -36.86
C LEU A 81 -6.47 -16.25 -36.67
N LEU A 82 -5.97 -15.13 -36.13
CA LEU A 82 -6.77 -13.93 -35.94
C LEU A 82 -7.31 -13.40 -37.28
N ARG A 83 -6.46 -13.31 -38.31
CA ARG A 83 -6.88 -12.91 -39.66
C ARG A 83 -7.98 -13.81 -40.20
N LEU A 84 -7.82 -15.13 -40.08
CA LEU A 84 -8.82 -16.09 -40.54
C LEU A 84 -10.14 -15.90 -39.79
N LEU A 85 -10.12 -15.77 -38.46
CA LEU A 85 -11.33 -15.53 -37.66
C LEU A 85 -12.05 -14.25 -38.10
N LEU A 86 -11.34 -13.13 -38.26
CA LEU A 86 -11.91 -11.86 -38.68
C LEU A 86 -12.49 -11.92 -40.11
N GLN A 87 -11.81 -12.60 -41.03
CA GLN A 87 -12.30 -12.85 -42.40
C GLN A 87 -13.55 -13.74 -42.42
N ARG A 88 -13.69 -14.67 -41.46
CA ARG A 88 -14.84 -15.57 -41.34
C ARG A 88 -15.97 -15.02 -40.47
N GLY A 89 -15.96 -13.71 -40.20
CA GLY A 89 -17.07 -13.00 -39.56
C GLY A 89 -16.98 -12.88 -38.04
N ALA A 90 -15.86 -13.25 -37.42
CA ALA A 90 -15.62 -12.95 -36.02
C ALA A 90 -15.50 -11.43 -35.82
N ARG A 91 -16.08 -10.93 -34.73
CA ARG A 91 -16.05 -9.53 -34.32
C ARG A 91 -15.89 -9.49 -32.80
N PHE A 92 -15.15 -8.50 -32.30
CA PHE A 92 -15.14 -8.19 -30.87
C PHE A 92 -16.45 -7.47 -30.54
N ALA A 93 -17.07 -7.81 -29.42
CA ALA A 93 -18.22 -7.05 -28.93
C ALA A 93 -17.78 -5.65 -28.47
N PRO A 94 -18.65 -4.64 -28.56
CA PRO A 94 -18.39 -3.35 -27.92
C PRO A 94 -18.20 -3.59 -26.41
N ASP A 95 -17.14 -3.01 -25.84
CA ASP A 95 -16.73 -3.15 -24.44
C ASP A 95 -16.40 -4.58 -23.99
N ASP A 96 -15.98 -5.45 -24.92
CA ASP A 96 -15.55 -6.81 -24.59
C ASP A 96 -14.24 -6.81 -23.77
N PRO A 97 -14.24 -7.26 -22.50
CA PRO A 97 -13.01 -7.34 -21.69
C PRO A 97 -11.99 -8.34 -22.28
N ALA A 98 -12.45 -9.29 -23.11
CA ALA A 98 -11.57 -10.18 -23.83
C ALA A 98 -10.80 -9.46 -24.95
N ALA A 99 -11.34 -8.37 -25.51
CA ALA A 99 -10.63 -7.52 -26.47
C ALA A 99 -9.44 -6.81 -25.82
N GLY A 100 -9.63 -6.24 -24.61
CA GLY A 100 -8.55 -5.66 -23.80
C GLY A 100 -7.48 -6.71 -23.46
N SER A 101 -7.91 -7.89 -23.00
CA SER A 101 -7.01 -9.01 -22.70
C SER A 101 -6.17 -9.44 -23.91
N THR A 102 -6.80 -9.53 -25.08
CA THR A 102 -6.14 -9.90 -26.34
C THR A 102 -5.14 -8.81 -26.77
N MET A 103 -5.48 -7.53 -26.60
CA MET A 103 -4.58 -6.40 -26.86
C MET A 103 -3.37 -6.41 -25.93
N CYS A 104 -3.58 -6.58 -24.62
CA CYS A 104 -2.51 -6.69 -23.64
C CYS A 104 -1.57 -7.85 -23.97
N PHE A 105 -2.11 -9.03 -24.28
CA PHE A 105 -1.30 -10.19 -24.64
C PHE A 105 -0.50 -9.97 -25.95
N ALA A 106 -1.11 -9.33 -26.96
CA ALA A 106 -0.40 -8.99 -28.21
C ALA A 106 0.77 -8.02 -27.96
N ALA A 107 0.61 -7.09 -27.03
CA ALA A 107 1.66 -6.15 -26.64
C ALA A 107 2.77 -6.84 -25.84
N THR A 108 2.43 -7.63 -24.81
CA THR A 108 3.42 -8.33 -23.97
C THR A 108 4.23 -9.37 -24.73
N SER A 109 3.64 -9.99 -25.76
CA SER A 109 4.35 -10.89 -26.69
C SER A 109 5.24 -10.17 -27.71
N GLY A 110 5.26 -8.83 -27.72
CA GLY A 110 6.07 -8.05 -28.66
C GLY A 110 5.56 -8.08 -30.11
N ASN A 111 4.34 -8.56 -30.36
CA ASN A 111 3.81 -8.77 -31.70
C ASN A 111 3.11 -7.52 -32.27
N ILE A 112 3.91 -6.57 -32.78
CA ILE A 112 3.40 -5.30 -33.34
C ILE A 112 2.42 -5.53 -34.49
N ALA A 113 2.65 -6.57 -35.31
CA ALA A 113 1.75 -6.91 -36.41
C ALA A 113 0.39 -7.37 -35.92
N LEU A 114 0.34 -8.06 -34.78
CA LEU A 114 -0.90 -8.49 -34.16
C LEU A 114 -1.66 -7.32 -33.52
N VAL A 115 -0.95 -6.40 -32.85
CA VAL A 115 -1.52 -5.13 -32.36
C VAL A 115 -2.19 -4.38 -33.51
N GLN A 116 -1.52 -4.26 -34.67
CA GLN A 116 -2.10 -3.62 -35.84
C GLN A 116 -3.38 -4.32 -36.32
N LEU A 117 -3.39 -5.65 -36.37
CA LEU A 117 -4.56 -6.41 -36.79
C LEU A 117 -5.76 -6.24 -35.84
N LEU A 118 -5.51 -6.08 -34.54
CA LEU A 118 -6.56 -5.81 -33.55
C LEU A 118 -7.14 -4.41 -33.73
N LEU A 119 -6.30 -3.40 -34.00
CA LEU A 119 -6.78 -2.04 -34.33
C LEU A 119 -7.58 -2.01 -35.63
N ASP A 120 -7.12 -2.71 -36.66
CA ASP A 120 -7.84 -2.85 -37.94
C ASP A 120 -9.19 -3.56 -37.74
N ALA A 121 -9.32 -4.40 -36.71
CA ALA A 121 -10.56 -5.07 -36.31
C ALA A 121 -11.49 -4.19 -35.44
N GLY A 122 -11.09 -2.95 -35.13
CA GLY A 122 -11.86 -1.99 -34.34
C GLY A 122 -11.67 -2.09 -32.82
N VAL A 123 -10.71 -2.88 -32.33
CA VAL A 123 -10.35 -2.92 -30.91
C VAL A 123 -9.72 -1.59 -30.52
N GLN A 124 -10.15 -1.01 -29.40
CA GLN A 124 -9.56 0.23 -28.88
C GLN A 124 -8.14 -0.02 -28.38
N ILE A 125 -7.22 0.91 -28.65
CA ILE A 125 -5.81 0.80 -28.22
C ILE A 125 -5.68 0.77 -26.69
N ASP A 126 -6.54 1.52 -26.00
CA ASP A 126 -6.61 1.61 -24.53
C ASP A 126 -7.69 0.68 -23.94
N ALA A 127 -8.07 -0.39 -24.66
CA ALA A 127 -9.02 -1.37 -24.15
C ALA A 127 -8.49 -2.02 -22.85
N GLU A 128 -9.29 -1.97 -21.80
CA GLU A 128 -8.92 -2.49 -20.48
C GLU A 128 -9.15 -4.00 -20.41
N GLY A 129 -8.17 -4.72 -19.86
CA GLY A 129 -8.35 -6.12 -19.47
C GLY A 129 -9.20 -6.27 -18.20
N PRO A 130 -9.47 -7.50 -17.75
CA PRO A 130 -10.30 -7.78 -16.57
C PRO A 130 -9.75 -7.18 -15.25
N ASN A 131 -8.46 -6.82 -15.21
CA ASN A 131 -7.83 -6.16 -14.06
C ASN A 131 -7.71 -4.63 -14.22
N GLY A 132 -8.33 -4.03 -15.25
CA GLY A 132 -8.17 -2.61 -15.59
C GLY A 132 -6.83 -2.27 -16.28
N HIS A 133 -5.96 -3.26 -16.46
CA HIS A 133 -4.66 -3.09 -17.11
C HIS A 133 -4.81 -2.82 -18.60
N ARG A 134 -4.01 -1.88 -19.11
CA ARG A 134 -3.93 -1.49 -20.51
C ARG A 134 -2.62 -1.99 -21.13
N ALA A 135 -2.62 -2.18 -22.44
CA ALA A 135 -1.46 -2.73 -23.15
C ALA A 135 -0.16 -1.93 -22.94
N LEU A 136 -0.25 -0.60 -22.83
CA LEU A 136 0.90 0.27 -22.59
C LEU A 136 1.52 0.07 -21.19
N VAL A 137 0.68 -0.22 -20.19
CA VAL A 137 1.13 -0.48 -18.82
C VAL A 137 1.68 -1.89 -18.71
N GLU A 138 0.94 -2.89 -19.19
CA GLU A 138 1.30 -4.30 -19.08
C GLU A 138 2.66 -4.63 -19.73
N VAL A 139 3.01 -3.94 -20.82
CA VAL A 139 4.29 -4.16 -21.50
C VAL A 139 5.50 -3.73 -20.66
N MET A 140 5.32 -2.89 -19.64
CA MET A 140 6.41 -2.48 -18.72
C MET A 140 6.81 -3.60 -17.77
N CYS A 141 5.89 -4.51 -17.46
CA CYS A 141 6.10 -5.64 -16.57
C CYS A 141 6.90 -6.78 -17.25
N CYS A 142 6.98 -6.78 -18.58
CA CYS A 142 7.65 -7.83 -19.38
C CYS A 142 9.17 -7.63 -19.50
N GLU A 143 9.90 -8.66 -19.95
CA GLU A 143 11.37 -8.69 -20.11
C GLU A 143 11.98 -7.41 -20.75
N PRO A 144 13.26 -7.09 -20.45
CA PRO A 144 13.95 -5.93 -21.01
C PRO A 144 13.85 -5.88 -22.55
N GLY A 145 13.55 -4.69 -23.09
CA GLY A 145 13.40 -4.49 -24.54
C GLY A 145 11.99 -4.15 -25.01
N CYS A 146 11.09 -3.73 -24.11
CA CYS A 146 9.73 -3.29 -24.47
C CYS A 146 9.68 -1.98 -25.29
N ALA A 147 10.76 -1.20 -25.36
CA ALA A 147 10.76 0.13 -25.99
C ALA A 147 10.21 0.19 -27.43
N PRO A 148 10.49 -0.77 -28.36
CA PRO A 148 9.89 -0.77 -29.69
C PRO A 148 8.38 -1.00 -29.67
N MET A 149 7.87 -1.82 -28.74
CA MET A 149 6.44 -2.02 -28.56
C MET A 149 5.79 -0.78 -27.95
N VAL A 150 6.41 -0.16 -26.95
CA VAL A 150 5.94 1.10 -26.35
C VAL A 150 5.85 2.20 -27.41
N ALA A 151 6.88 2.34 -28.25
CA ALA A 151 6.87 3.24 -29.40
C ALA A 151 5.69 2.94 -30.32
N ALA A 152 5.51 1.66 -30.69
CA ALA A 152 4.44 1.22 -31.58
C ALA A 152 3.04 1.50 -31.03
N LEU A 153 2.81 1.33 -29.71
CA LEU A 153 1.54 1.62 -29.05
C LEU A 153 1.26 3.12 -29.01
N LEU A 154 2.25 3.96 -28.63
CA LEU A 154 2.08 5.40 -28.58
C LEU A 154 1.90 6.02 -29.97
N ASP A 155 2.62 5.53 -30.99
CA ASP A 155 2.44 5.95 -32.39
C ASP A 155 1.03 5.63 -32.92
N ARG A 156 0.33 4.68 -32.28
CA ARG A 156 -1.05 4.26 -32.57
C ARG A 156 -2.09 4.95 -31.69
N GLY A 157 -1.69 5.91 -30.87
CA GLY A 157 -2.59 6.73 -30.06
C GLY A 157 -2.92 6.14 -28.68
N ALA A 158 -2.11 5.20 -28.16
CA ALA A 158 -2.22 4.81 -26.75
C ALA A 158 -2.03 6.03 -25.84
N SER A 159 -2.89 6.18 -24.83
CA SER A 159 -2.81 7.31 -23.91
C SER A 159 -1.58 7.18 -22.99
N VAL A 160 -0.71 8.19 -23.01
CA VAL A 160 0.55 8.20 -22.27
C VAL A 160 0.35 8.35 -20.74
N ASP A 161 -0.68 9.10 -20.33
CA ASP A 161 -0.99 9.40 -18.92
C ASP A 161 -2.16 8.56 -18.39
N ALA A 162 -2.54 7.51 -19.11
CA ALA A 162 -3.55 6.57 -18.66
C ALA A 162 -3.12 5.89 -17.35
N ALA A 163 -3.94 6.01 -16.31
CA ALA A 163 -3.78 5.26 -15.08
C ALA A 163 -4.52 3.92 -15.16
N ASP A 164 -3.94 2.89 -14.53
CA ASP A 164 -4.59 1.59 -14.33
C ASP A 164 -5.53 1.60 -13.10
N ALA A 165 -6.06 0.43 -12.75
CA ALA A 165 -6.95 0.25 -11.60
C ALA A 165 -6.30 0.62 -10.26
N ASP A 166 -4.97 0.47 -10.16
CA ASP A 166 -4.15 0.81 -8.99
C ASP A 166 -3.76 2.30 -8.99
N GLY A 167 -4.21 3.07 -9.99
CA GLY A 167 -3.95 4.51 -10.13
C GLY A 167 -2.55 4.83 -10.66
N TRP A 168 -1.83 3.82 -11.17
CA TRP A 168 -0.49 3.94 -11.70
C TRP A 168 -0.52 4.19 -13.21
N GLN A 169 0.28 5.16 -13.64
CA GLN A 169 0.54 5.43 -15.06
C GLN A 169 1.77 4.67 -15.57
N ALA A 170 1.95 4.61 -16.88
CA ALA A 170 3.09 3.95 -17.52
C ALA A 170 4.46 4.43 -16.99
N VAL A 171 4.60 5.70 -16.58
CA VAL A 171 5.83 6.23 -15.96
C VAL A 171 6.16 5.59 -14.61
N HIS A 172 5.14 5.27 -13.80
CA HIS A 172 5.32 4.59 -12.53
C HIS A 172 5.82 3.17 -12.77
N HIS A 173 5.17 2.44 -13.68
CA HIS A 173 5.59 1.09 -14.04
C HIS A 173 6.98 1.04 -14.66
N ALA A 174 7.32 2.01 -15.51
CA ALA A 174 8.66 2.10 -16.09
C ALA A 174 9.74 2.32 -15.03
N ALA A 175 9.48 3.20 -14.04
CA ALA A 175 10.38 3.40 -12.91
C ALA A 175 10.44 2.17 -12.00
N ALA A 176 9.29 1.61 -11.64
CA ALA A 176 9.18 0.43 -10.80
C ALA A 176 9.91 -0.78 -11.39
N HIS A 177 9.97 -0.94 -12.72
CA HIS A 177 10.58 -2.11 -13.37
C HIS A 177 11.94 -1.84 -14.03
N GLY A 178 12.55 -0.68 -13.83
CA GLY A 178 13.88 -0.40 -14.40
C GLY A 178 13.88 -0.22 -15.93
N ARG A 179 12.80 0.28 -16.54
CA ARG A 179 12.66 0.42 -18.00
C ARG A 179 13.18 1.77 -18.51
N SER A 180 14.48 2.03 -18.38
CA SER A 180 15.10 3.33 -18.75
C SER A 180 14.74 3.82 -20.16
N ASP A 181 14.84 2.95 -21.18
CA ASP A 181 14.56 3.35 -22.57
C ASP A 181 13.07 3.61 -22.83
N ALA A 182 12.20 2.79 -22.23
CA ALA A 182 10.76 3.01 -22.32
C ALA A 182 10.36 4.30 -21.59
N LEU A 183 10.97 4.58 -20.43
CA LEU A 183 10.75 5.82 -19.69
C LEU A 183 11.15 7.05 -20.50
N ARG A 184 12.35 7.06 -21.08
CA ARG A 184 12.81 8.16 -21.95
C ARG A 184 11.83 8.37 -23.11
N LEU A 185 11.33 7.28 -23.68
CA LEU A 185 10.33 7.35 -24.73
C LEU A 185 9.01 7.96 -24.22
N LEU A 186 8.47 7.49 -23.10
CA LEU A 186 7.26 8.05 -22.48
C LEU A 186 7.41 9.56 -22.23
N LEU A 187 8.50 9.98 -21.61
CA LEU A 187 8.80 11.40 -21.33
C LEU A 187 8.90 12.23 -22.62
N SER A 188 9.55 11.69 -23.66
CA SER A 188 9.62 12.35 -24.98
C SER A 188 8.25 12.50 -25.66
N ARG A 189 7.27 11.67 -25.29
CA ARG A 189 5.89 11.70 -25.78
C ARG A 189 4.94 12.47 -24.86
N GLY A 190 5.48 13.21 -23.88
CA GLY A 190 4.71 14.12 -23.03
C GLY A 190 4.19 13.50 -21.75
N ALA A 191 4.67 12.32 -21.35
CA ALA A 191 4.31 11.75 -20.05
C ALA A 191 4.69 12.71 -18.91
N ASN A 192 3.80 12.91 -17.95
CA ASN A 192 4.09 13.80 -16.82
C ASN A 192 5.10 13.15 -15.83
N PRO A 193 6.32 13.69 -15.67
CA PRO A 193 7.30 13.15 -14.73
C PRO A 193 6.90 13.34 -13.25
N ASN A 194 5.96 14.25 -12.99
CA ASN A 194 5.40 14.55 -11.67
C ASN A 194 4.02 13.92 -11.47
N ALA A 195 3.66 12.91 -12.27
CA ALA A 195 2.44 12.16 -12.05
C ALA A 195 2.49 11.55 -10.65
N ALA A 196 1.42 11.79 -9.88
CA ALA A 196 1.21 11.22 -8.57
C ALA A 196 0.22 10.07 -8.69
N ALA A 197 0.57 8.92 -8.12
CA ALA A 197 -0.34 7.78 -8.01
C ALA A 197 -1.61 8.21 -7.26
N VAL A 198 -2.76 7.90 -7.84
CA VAL A 198 -4.08 8.25 -7.31
C VAL A 198 -4.67 7.02 -6.60
N PRO A 199 -5.33 7.15 -5.44
CA PRO A 199 -5.88 6.01 -4.72
C PRO A 199 -6.86 5.16 -5.56
N ALA A 200 -6.66 3.84 -5.52
CA ALA A 200 -7.59 2.83 -6.06
C ALA A 200 -9.02 2.91 -5.47
N ALA A 201 -9.20 3.59 -4.33
CA ALA A 201 -10.51 3.83 -3.73
C ALA A 201 -11.43 4.72 -4.60
N ALA A 202 -10.89 5.44 -5.58
CA ALA A 202 -11.69 6.17 -6.57
C ALA A 202 -12.16 5.30 -7.76
N THR A 203 -11.56 4.11 -7.96
CA THR A 203 -11.78 3.23 -9.13
C THR A 203 -12.57 1.95 -8.77
N GLY A 204 -12.72 1.62 -7.49
CA GLY A 204 -13.61 0.53 -7.04
C GLY A 204 -13.14 -0.89 -7.38
N ALA A 205 -11.89 -1.07 -7.80
CA ALA A 205 -11.30 -2.35 -8.13
C ALA A 205 -10.31 -2.81 -7.03
N GLY A 206 -10.34 -4.11 -6.71
CA GLY A 206 -9.41 -4.71 -5.74
C GLY A 206 -8.00 -4.80 -6.31
N ALA A 207 -7.00 -4.52 -5.46
CA ALA A 207 -5.59 -4.48 -5.82
C ALA A 207 -5.13 -5.77 -6.52
N SER A 208 -4.38 -5.62 -7.61
CA SER A 208 -3.96 -6.72 -8.47
C SER A 208 -2.71 -7.47 -7.96
N ASP A 209 -1.92 -6.85 -7.07
CA ASP A 209 -0.76 -7.50 -6.43
C ASP A 209 -0.47 -6.92 -5.02
N PRO A 210 -0.66 -7.69 -3.93
CA PRO A 210 -0.49 -7.18 -2.57
C PRO A 210 0.99 -6.92 -2.20
N ALA A 211 1.98 -7.42 -2.95
CA ALA A 211 3.39 -7.20 -2.60
C ALA A 211 3.94 -5.83 -3.08
N ALA A 212 3.41 -5.31 -4.19
CA ALA A 212 3.79 -3.99 -4.73
C ALA A 212 2.84 -2.86 -4.28
N ALA A 213 1.54 -3.17 -4.08
CA ALA A 213 0.53 -2.20 -3.66
C ALA A 213 0.47 -1.99 -2.13
N ALA A 214 0.99 -2.89 -1.30
CA ALA A 214 0.82 -2.81 0.16
C ALA A 214 1.77 -1.84 0.89
N ALA A 215 2.67 -1.13 0.19
CA ALA A 215 3.67 -0.28 0.83
C ALA A 215 3.67 1.19 0.35
N MET A 216 2.87 1.54 -0.65
CA MET A 216 3.04 2.82 -1.34
C MET A 216 1.88 3.74 -1.08
N ALA A 217 2.18 4.84 -0.39
CA ALA A 217 1.18 5.83 0.00
C ALA A 217 0.63 6.55 -1.25
N ASP A 218 -0.58 7.10 -1.11
CA ASP A 218 -1.15 7.99 -2.12
C ASP A 218 -0.16 9.14 -2.41
N GLY A 219 -0.13 9.65 -3.64
CA GLY A 219 0.81 10.71 -3.99
C GLY A 219 2.20 10.24 -4.38
N THR A 220 2.46 8.94 -4.44
CA THR A 220 3.76 8.42 -4.89
C THR A 220 4.02 8.76 -6.35
N THR A 221 5.22 9.29 -6.66
CA THR A 221 5.67 9.57 -8.03
C THR A 221 6.63 8.51 -8.56
N ALA A 222 6.84 8.50 -9.88
CA ALA A 222 7.90 7.69 -10.53
C ALA A 222 9.31 7.96 -9.94
N LEU A 223 9.56 9.18 -9.44
CA LEU A 223 10.83 9.54 -8.82
C LEU A 223 11.04 8.83 -7.49
N HIS A 224 10.00 8.64 -6.67
CA HIS A 224 10.07 7.87 -5.43
C HIS A 224 10.41 6.39 -5.71
N LEU A 225 9.73 5.80 -6.70
CA LEU A 225 9.95 4.42 -7.13
C LEU A 225 11.39 4.17 -7.61
N ALA A 226 11.92 5.12 -8.39
CA ALA A 226 13.30 5.05 -8.86
C ALA A 226 14.31 5.20 -7.71
N ALA A 227 14.02 6.07 -6.74
CA ALA A 227 14.86 6.30 -5.57
C ALA A 227 14.91 5.10 -4.62
N GLN A 228 13.75 4.49 -4.34
CA GLN A 228 13.64 3.28 -3.51
C GLN A 228 14.47 2.10 -4.02
N ARG A 229 14.66 2.02 -5.34
CA ARG A 229 15.34 0.91 -6.01
C ARG A 229 16.76 1.24 -6.50
N GLY A 230 17.29 2.42 -6.17
CA GLY A 230 18.64 2.82 -6.61
C GLY A 230 18.79 3.01 -8.12
N LEU A 231 17.70 3.24 -8.86
CA LEU A 231 17.71 3.27 -10.34
C LEU A 231 18.21 4.62 -10.86
N THR A 232 19.52 4.86 -10.76
CA THR A 232 20.17 6.15 -11.08
C THR A 232 19.92 6.65 -12.49
N GLU A 233 19.89 5.78 -13.50
CA GLU A 233 19.57 6.18 -14.89
C GLU A 233 18.14 6.70 -15.04
N ILE A 234 17.19 6.09 -14.31
CA ILE A 234 15.77 6.47 -14.32
C ILE A 234 15.60 7.77 -13.54
N LEU A 235 16.26 7.91 -12.38
CA LEU A 235 16.30 9.15 -11.62
C LEU A 235 16.78 10.31 -12.49
N GLN A 236 17.92 10.14 -13.17
CA GLN A 236 18.47 11.16 -14.07
C GLN A 236 17.48 11.52 -15.18
N ALA A 237 16.89 10.53 -15.85
CA ALA A 237 15.92 10.77 -16.92
C ALA A 237 14.67 11.52 -16.44
N LEU A 238 14.14 11.18 -15.26
CA LEU A 238 13.00 11.87 -14.66
C LEU A 238 13.35 13.31 -14.29
N LEU A 239 14.50 13.53 -13.64
CA LEU A 239 14.96 14.85 -13.22
C LEU A 239 15.29 15.73 -14.44
N ASP A 240 15.85 15.17 -15.51
CA ASP A 240 16.09 15.87 -16.80
C ASP A 240 14.78 16.30 -17.47
N ALA A 241 13.71 15.52 -17.30
CA ALA A 241 12.38 15.85 -17.79
C ALA A 241 11.61 16.82 -16.88
N GLY A 242 12.19 17.26 -15.76
CA GLY A 242 11.56 18.22 -14.84
C GLY A 242 10.74 17.59 -13.71
N ALA A 243 11.05 16.34 -13.31
CA ALA A 243 10.57 15.81 -12.03
C ALA A 243 11.03 16.71 -10.88
N ALA A 244 10.12 17.05 -9.98
CA ALA A 244 10.40 17.88 -8.81
C ALA A 244 11.00 17.01 -7.69
N PRO A 245 12.27 17.23 -7.31
CA PRO A 245 12.99 16.36 -6.38
C PRO A 245 12.42 16.36 -4.95
N ASN A 246 11.67 17.42 -4.59
CA ASN A 246 11.08 17.62 -3.27
C ASN A 246 9.57 17.35 -3.25
N THR A 247 9.04 16.65 -4.26
CA THR A 247 7.66 16.16 -4.20
C THR A 247 7.55 15.19 -3.03
N ALA A 248 6.51 15.35 -2.23
CA ALA A 248 6.22 14.50 -1.08
C ALA A 248 4.98 13.65 -1.35
N ASP A 249 5.00 12.39 -0.92
CA ASP A 249 3.81 11.54 -0.86
C ASP A 249 2.88 11.96 0.30
N THR A 250 1.79 11.21 0.55
CA THR A 250 0.88 11.53 1.66
C THR A 250 1.48 11.38 3.06
N ASN A 251 2.60 10.67 3.21
CA ASN A 251 3.34 10.59 4.47
C ASN A 251 4.38 11.72 4.59
N GLY A 252 4.50 12.59 3.59
CA GLY A 252 5.53 13.63 3.54
C GLY A 252 6.89 13.09 3.06
N TRP A 253 6.96 11.84 2.61
CA TRP A 253 8.21 11.24 2.14
C TRP A 253 8.53 11.73 0.74
N THR A 254 9.76 12.19 0.58
CA THR A 254 10.35 12.59 -0.70
C THR A 254 11.22 11.47 -1.27
N ALA A 255 11.68 11.62 -2.51
CA ALA A 255 12.62 10.67 -3.11
C ALA A 255 13.88 10.45 -2.26
N ALA A 256 14.36 11.50 -1.56
CA ALA A 256 15.51 11.38 -0.66
C ALA A 256 15.22 10.50 0.57
N HIS A 257 13.99 10.54 1.11
CA HIS A 257 13.60 9.64 2.21
C HIS A 257 13.63 8.18 1.76
N PHE A 258 13.03 7.86 0.60
CA PHE A 258 13.02 6.49 0.06
C PHE A 258 14.44 5.98 -0.22
N ALA A 259 15.29 6.78 -0.85
CA ALA A 259 16.67 6.39 -1.11
C ALA A 259 17.45 6.15 0.19
N ALA A 260 17.28 7.00 1.21
CA ALA A 260 17.92 6.84 2.51
C ALA A 260 17.44 5.61 3.27
N SER A 261 16.13 5.32 3.27
CA SER A 261 15.56 4.15 3.95
C SER A 261 15.95 2.82 3.30
N CYS A 262 16.35 2.84 2.02
CA CYS A 262 16.72 1.67 1.24
C CYS A 262 18.24 1.55 1.01
N ALA A 263 19.06 2.37 1.69
CA ALA A 263 20.53 2.35 1.57
C ALA A 263 21.07 2.66 0.15
N GLU A 264 20.37 3.51 -0.60
CA GLU A 264 20.70 3.84 -2.00
C GLU A 264 21.52 5.14 -2.10
N SER A 265 22.77 5.08 -1.63
CA SER A 265 23.67 6.24 -1.55
C SER A 265 23.95 6.94 -2.89
N GLU A 266 24.05 6.19 -4.00
CA GLU A 266 24.21 6.76 -5.34
C GLU A 266 22.96 7.52 -5.80
N ALA A 267 21.77 6.99 -5.48
CA ALA A 267 20.50 7.66 -5.77
C ALA A 267 20.38 8.96 -4.97
N LEU A 268 20.74 8.94 -3.69
CA LEU A 268 20.82 10.15 -2.85
C LEU A 268 21.73 11.20 -3.46
N LEU A 269 22.93 10.80 -3.90
CA LEU A 269 23.89 11.72 -4.51
C LEU A 269 23.29 12.39 -5.76
N VAL A 270 22.65 11.62 -6.64
CA VAL A 270 21.97 12.17 -7.82
C VAL A 270 20.85 13.14 -7.43
N LEU A 271 20.00 12.78 -6.47
CA LEU A 271 18.90 13.61 -6.01
C LEU A 271 19.38 14.96 -5.43
N LEU A 272 20.40 14.93 -4.56
CA LEU A 272 20.96 16.12 -3.93
C LEU A 272 21.63 17.04 -4.96
N GLN A 273 22.38 16.48 -5.91
CA GLN A 273 22.96 17.25 -7.03
C GLN A 273 21.90 17.93 -7.90
N ARG A 274 20.67 17.41 -7.91
CA ARG A 274 19.53 17.95 -8.66
C ARG A 274 18.58 18.81 -7.80
N GLY A 275 19.01 19.21 -6.61
CA GLY A 275 18.28 20.16 -5.76
C GLY A 275 17.24 19.52 -4.82
N ALA A 276 17.37 18.23 -4.52
CA ALA A 276 16.67 17.66 -3.37
C ALA A 276 17.11 18.36 -2.08
N ASP A 277 16.15 18.70 -1.24
CA ASP A 277 16.38 19.27 0.09
C ASP A 277 16.81 18.16 1.05
N VAL A 278 18.03 18.28 1.55
CA VAL A 278 18.66 17.32 2.46
C VAL A 278 17.97 17.25 3.83
N ASN A 279 17.25 18.30 4.22
CA ASN A 279 16.63 18.45 5.54
C ASN A 279 15.09 18.47 5.49
N VAL A 280 14.49 18.00 4.38
CA VAL A 280 13.03 17.92 4.27
C VAL A 280 12.48 16.95 5.31
N ALA A 281 11.51 17.39 6.10
CA ALA A 281 10.88 16.59 7.14
C ALA A 281 9.59 15.94 6.63
N ALA A 282 9.46 14.63 6.85
CA ALA A 282 8.23 13.87 6.67
C ALA A 282 7.13 14.32 7.65
N THR A 283 5.93 13.75 7.53
CA THR A 283 4.80 14.07 8.42
C THR A 283 5.07 13.62 9.87
N SER A 284 5.89 12.58 10.05
CA SER A 284 6.44 12.14 11.35
C SER A 284 7.53 13.08 11.90
N GLY A 285 7.94 14.09 11.14
CA GLY A 285 9.08 14.96 11.45
C GLY A 285 10.42 14.35 11.08
N GLU A 286 10.44 13.12 10.55
CA GLU A 286 11.69 12.45 10.22
C GLU A 286 12.37 13.08 9.00
N VAL A 287 13.70 13.18 9.00
CA VAL A 287 14.50 13.66 7.87
C VAL A 287 15.30 12.51 7.24
N PRO A 288 15.79 12.63 5.99
CA PRO A 288 16.53 11.54 5.33
C PRO A 288 17.71 10.98 6.13
N LEU A 289 18.42 11.81 6.91
CA LEU A 289 19.54 11.34 7.74
C LEU A 289 19.11 10.33 8.81
N GLN A 290 17.92 10.49 9.39
CA GLN A 290 17.40 9.57 10.40
C GLN A 290 17.02 8.23 9.76
N MET A 291 16.50 8.23 8.53
CA MET A 291 16.22 7.01 7.77
C MET A 291 17.50 6.23 7.45
N ALA A 292 18.56 6.92 7.01
CA ALA A 292 19.87 6.31 6.78
C ALA A 292 20.47 5.75 8.08
N ALA A 293 20.32 6.46 9.20
CA ALA A 293 20.78 6.01 10.50
C ALA A 293 20.02 4.76 10.98
N ALA A 294 18.69 4.73 10.86
CA ALA A 294 17.89 3.55 11.19
C ALA A 294 18.25 2.34 10.32
N ALA A 295 18.57 2.56 9.03
CA ALA A 295 19.02 1.52 8.11
C ALA A 295 20.49 1.09 8.34
N GLY A 296 21.27 1.84 9.13
CA GLY A 296 22.69 1.56 9.36
C GLY A 296 23.60 1.85 8.15
N ASP A 297 23.10 2.52 7.10
CA ASP A 297 23.89 2.75 5.89
C ASP A 297 24.80 3.98 5.99
N GLU A 298 26.04 3.71 6.39
CA GLU A 298 27.11 4.71 6.50
C GLU A 298 27.32 5.51 5.20
N ALA A 299 27.15 4.89 4.03
CA ALA A 299 27.38 5.57 2.76
C ALA A 299 26.30 6.65 2.51
N SER A 300 25.03 6.32 2.73
CA SER A 300 23.94 7.30 2.64
C SER A 300 24.05 8.39 3.69
N ALA A 301 24.36 8.04 4.94
CA ALA A 301 24.56 9.05 5.99
C ALA A 301 25.72 9.98 5.66
N GLN A 302 26.83 9.46 5.14
CA GLN A 302 27.97 10.26 4.69
C GLN A 302 27.57 11.25 3.60
N VAL A 303 26.88 10.79 2.56
CA VAL A 303 26.39 11.65 1.46
C VAL A 303 25.48 12.76 1.98
N LEU A 304 24.57 12.45 2.91
CA LEU A 304 23.65 13.41 3.50
C LEU A 304 24.38 14.44 4.37
N LEU A 305 25.30 14.00 5.24
CA LEU A 305 26.08 14.87 6.12
C LEU A 305 26.99 15.80 5.31
N ASP A 306 27.64 15.30 4.26
CA ASP A 306 28.46 16.12 3.36
C ASP A 306 27.62 17.16 2.59
N ALA A 307 26.35 16.86 2.33
CA ALA A 307 25.39 17.78 1.72
C ALA A 307 24.76 18.76 2.73
N GLY A 308 25.13 18.72 4.01
CA GLY A 308 24.65 19.64 5.04
C GLY A 308 23.38 19.19 5.77
N ALA A 309 23.17 17.87 5.90
CA ALA A 309 22.15 17.33 6.78
C ALA A 309 22.38 17.79 8.24
N LEU A 310 21.30 18.18 8.91
CA LEU A 310 21.32 18.57 10.31
C LEU A 310 21.42 17.32 11.19
N VAL A 311 22.59 17.11 11.80
CA VAL A 311 22.85 15.97 12.70
C VAL A 311 21.94 15.95 13.93
N ASP A 312 21.48 17.13 14.35
CA ASP A 312 20.62 17.36 15.51
C ASP A 312 19.13 17.52 15.16
N ALA A 313 18.76 17.32 13.88
CA ALA A 313 17.36 17.28 13.47
C ALA A 313 16.61 16.23 14.31
N ALA A 314 15.47 16.65 14.84
CA ALA A 314 14.66 15.84 15.74
C ALA A 314 13.25 15.68 15.18
N ASP A 315 12.74 14.46 15.21
CA ASP A 315 11.40 14.14 14.73
C ASP A 315 10.29 14.54 15.73
N MET A 316 9.06 14.09 15.48
CA MET A 316 7.92 14.36 16.35
C MET A 316 7.96 13.63 17.68
N GLU A 317 8.93 12.77 17.96
CA GLU A 317 9.19 12.19 19.28
C GLU A 317 10.47 12.73 19.92
N GLY A 318 11.17 13.63 19.21
CA GLY A 318 12.46 14.17 19.63
C GLY A 318 13.62 13.22 19.36
N LEU A 319 13.42 12.15 18.58
CA LEU A 319 14.52 11.27 18.18
C LEU A 319 15.36 11.97 17.13
N GLN A 320 16.67 11.79 17.25
CA GLN A 320 17.70 12.30 16.35
C GLN A 320 18.37 11.11 15.66
N ALA A 321 19.22 11.35 14.65
CA ALA A 321 19.89 10.26 13.93
C ALA A 321 20.61 9.27 14.87
N LEU A 322 21.25 9.76 15.95
CA LEU A 322 21.92 8.89 16.93
C LEU A 322 20.94 8.02 17.72
N HIS A 323 19.73 8.52 18.03
CA HIS A 323 18.68 7.72 18.67
C HIS A 323 18.19 6.61 17.74
N HIS A 324 17.98 6.91 16.46
CA HIS A 324 17.56 5.95 15.44
C HIS A 324 18.62 4.85 15.23
N ALA A 325 19.90 5.23 15.14
CA ALA A 325 20.99 4.25 15.08
C ALA A 325 21.06 3.35 16.33
N ALA A 326 20.82 3.92 17.51
CA ALA A 326 20.85 3.18 18.77
C ALA A 326 19.63 2.29 19.06
N ALA A 327 18.51 2.57 18.41
CA ALA A 327 17.26 1.80 18.55
C ALA A 327 17.14 0.65 17.53
N ALA A 328 18.03 0.58 16.53
CA ALA A 328 17.97 -0.45 15.50
C ALA A 328 18.48 -1.80 16.01
N GLU A 329 17.75 -2.88 15.69
CA GLU A 329 18.04 -4.25 16.15
C GLU A 329 19.14 -4.97 15.33
N GLU A 330 19.62 -4.37 14.24
CA GLU A 330 20.69 -4.92 13.41
C GLU A 330 22.08 -4.47 13.90
N TYR A 331 22.87 -5.40 14.46
CA TYR A 331 24.00 -5.06 15.34
C TYR A 331 25.28 -4.53 14.67
N TYR A 332 25.56 -4.90 13.41
CA TYR A 332 26.92 -4.77 12.89
C TYR A 332 27.27 -3.40 12.31
N ASP A 333 26.31 -2.71 11.68
CA ASP A 333 26.59 -1.43 11.01
C ASP A 333 26.22 -0.22 11.89
N GLN A 334 25.45 -0.43 12.96
CA GLN A 334 24.96 0.64 13.84
C GLN A 334 26.03 1.25 14.74
N VAL A 335 27.05 0.49 15.11
CA VAL A 335 28.19 1.02 15.88
C VAL A 335 28.95 2.04 15.05
N ASN A 336 29.28 1.71 13.81
CA ASN A 336 29.99 2.63 12.92
C ASN A 336 29.14 3.84 12.56
N MET A 337 27.83 3.64 12.32
CA MET A 337 26.87 4.73 12.13
C MET A 337 26.89 5.69 13.33
N ALA A 338 26.78 5.17 14.56
CA ALA A 338 26.83 5.98 15.76
C ALA A 338 28.17 6.72 15.92
N VAL A 339 29.30 6.05 15.64
CA VAL A 339 30.63 6.67 15.63
C VAL A 339 30.67 7.82 14.63
N MET A 340 30.21 7.60 13.39
CA MET A 340 30.17 8.64 12.36
C MET A 340 29.33 9.84 12.81
N LEU A 341 28.14 9.59 13.36
CA LEU A 341 27.25 10.66 13.85
C LEU A 341 27.89 11.45 14.99
N LEU A 342 28.52 10.78 15.96
CA LEU A 342 29.24 11.42 17.07
C LEU A 342 30.43 12.24 16.57
N ASP A 343 31.22 11.71 15.63
CA ASP A 343 32.34 12.41 15.00
C ASP A 343 31.88 13.65 14.21
N ARG A 344 30.61 13.66 13.78
CA ARG A 344 29.95 14.76 13.07
C ARG A 344 29.17 15.71 13.99
N GLY A 345 29.32 15.54 15.30
CA GLY A 345 28.80 16.45 16.31
C GLY A 345 27.42 16.08 16.88
N ALA A 346 26.93 14.86 16.65
CA ALA A 346 25.78 14.35 17.39
C ALA A 346 26.10 14.34 18.89
N SER A 347 25.13 14.73 19.72
CA SER A 347 25.31 14.70 21.18
C SER A 347 24.88 13.35 21.74
N PRO A 348 25.73 12.63 22.50
CA PRO A 348 25.30 11.43 23.22
C PRO A 348 24.29 11.74 24.34
N GLU A 349 24.21 13.01 24.75
CA GLU A 349 23.33 13.53 25.80
C GLU A 349 22.02 14.11 25.24
N ALA A 350 21.80 14.05 23.92
CA ALA A 350 20.52 14.45 23.36
C ALA A 350 19.40 13.61 23.99
N THR A 351 18.27 14.24 24.29
CA THR A 351 17.13 13.56 24.91
C THR A 351 15.91 13.62 24.01
N THR A 352 15.19 12.51 23.92
CA THR A 352 13.87 12.47 23.29
C THR A 352 12.82 13.15 24.16
N ARG A 353 11.57 13.26 23.67
CA ARG A 353 10.47 13.79 24.47
C ARG A 353 10.15 12.97 25.73
N SER A 354 10.53 11.69 25.75
CA SER A 354 10.43 10.83 26.94
C SER A 354 11.63 10.96 27.88
N GLY A 355 12.60 11.83 27.57
CA GLY A 355 13.82 12.01 28.36
C GLY A 355 14.88 10.93 28.11
N ARG A 356 14.66 10.03 27.13
CA ARG A 356 15.60 8.94 26.83
C ARG A 356 16.75 9.46 25.98
N THR A 357 17.96 8.96 26.26
CA THR A 357 19.20 9.22 25.50
C THR A 357 19.52 8.04 24.58
N ALA A 358 20.49 8.19 23.67
CA ALA A 358 20.98 7.08 22.86
C ALA A 358 21.44 5.87 23.71
N LEU A 359 22.00 6.13 24.89
CA LEU A 359 22.42 5.10 25.83
C LEU A 359 21.24 4.26 26.36
N HIS A 360 20.06 4.87 26.54
CA HIS A 360 18.85 4.14 26.92
C HIS A 360 18.37 3.19 25.81
N PHE A 361 18.51 3.58 24.55
CA PHE A 361 18.11 2.73 23.42
C PHE A 361 19.12 1.59 23.21
N ALA A 362 20.43 1.89 23.24
CA ALA A 362 21.47 0.86 23.15
C ALA A 362 21.35 -0.19 24.27
N ALA A 363 20.96 0.22 25.48
CA ALA A 363 20.70 -0.67 26.60
C ALA A 363 19.43 -1.54 26.41
N GLU A 364 18.37 -0.98 25.82
CA GLU A 364 17.12 -1.71 25.53
C GLU A 364 17.30 -2.76 24.44
N VAL A 365 18.10 -2.46 23.40
CA VAL A 365 18.38 -3.36 22.27
C VAL A 365 19.54 -4.32 22.56
N GLU A 366 20.13 -4.25 23.75
CA GLU A 366 21.24 -5.10 24.17
C GLU A 366 22.52 -4.99 23.32
N ASN A 367 22.74 -3.83 22.69
CA ASN A 367 23.94 -3.61 21.89
C ASN A 367 25.13 -3.17 22.78
N CYS A 368 25.80 -4.15 23.40
CA CYS A 368 26.94 -3.91 24.30
C CYS A 368 28.06 -3.09 23.67
N VAL A 369 28.38 -3.33 22.39
CA VAL A 369 29.46 -2.61 21.70
C VAL A 369 29.09 -1.14 21.48
N LEU A 370 27.85 -0.87 21.08
CA LEU A 370 27.37 0.50 20.97
C LEU A 370 27.31 1.19 22.33
N LEU A 371 26.91 0.46 23.38
CA LEU A 371 26.85 0.95 24.73
C LEU A 371 28.24 1.36 25.24
N GLU A 372 29.26 0.51 25.06
CA GLU A 372 30.66 0.83 25.34
C GLU A 372 31.11 2.06 24.53
N THR A 373 30.79 2.09 23.24
CA THR A 373 31.13 3.21 22.36
C THR A 373 30.51 4.53 22.84
N LEU A 374 29.25 4.54 23.25
CA LEU A 374 28.58 5.74 23.76
C LEU A 374 29.20 6.20 25.08
N LEU A 375 29.55 5.28 25.99
CA LEU A 375 30.22 5.59 27.25
C LEU A 375 31.62 6.18 27.01
N ASP A 376 32.40 5.59 26.10
CA ASP A 376 33.72 6.10 25.68
C ASP A 376 33.63 7.51 25.09
N ARG A 377 32.47 7.87 24.52
CA ARG A 377 32.17 9.19 23.97
C ARG A 377 31.52 10.13 24.98
N GLY A 378 31.48 9.74 26.25
CA GLY A 378 31.08 10.59 27.37
C GLY A 378 29.59 10.57 27.69
N ALA A 379 28.84 9.55 27.26
CA ALA A 379 27.44 9.39 27.64
C ALA A 379 27.28 9.18 29.16
N ASP A 380 26.32 9.86 29.78
CA ASP A 380 26.02 9.71 31.21
C ASP A 380 25.26 8.40 31.49
N VAL A 381 25.97 7.44 32.09
CA VAL A 381 25.40 6.17 32.58
C VAL A 381 24.28 6.37 33.61
N GLY A 382 24.27 7.50 34.30
CA GLY A 382 23.29 7.87 35.32
C GLY A 382 22.06 8.62 34.79
N ALA A 383 22.01 8.94 33.49
CA ALA A 383 20.91 9.69 32.90
C ALA A 383 19.56 9.04 33.20
N GLN A 384 18.55 9.86 33.50
CA GLN A 384 17.21 9.40 33.85
C GLN A 384 16.21 9.87 32.80
N ASP A 385 15.38 8.94 32.32
CA ASP A 385 14.21 9.28 31.53
C ASP A 385 13.11 9.95 32.38
N ASN A 386 12.01 10.35 31.77
CA ASN A 386 10.89 11.00 32.47
C ASN A 386 10.23 10.11 33.54
N ASN A 387 10.47 8.79 33.52
CA ASN A 387 10.00 7.84 34.50
C ASN A 387 11.03 7.58 35.61
N GLY A 388 12.20 8.22 35.56
CA GLY A 388 13.32 7.98 36.47
C GLY A 388 14.10 6.70 36.15
N LEU A 389 13.86 6.07 35.01
CA LEU A 389 14.60 4.89 34.57
C LEU A 389 15.95 5.30 34.00
N GLN A 390 16.99 4.54 34.36
CA GLN A 390 18.34 4.68 33.84
C GLN A 390 18.55 3.65 32.73
N PRO A 391 19.57 3.81 31.87
CA PRO A 391 19.94 2.79 30.89
C PRO A 391 20.11 1.41 31.53
N LEU A 392 20.70 1.33 32.72
CA LEU A 392 20.86 0.07 33.46
C LEU A 392 19.51 -0.57 33.86
N HIS A 393 18.48 0.22 34.17
CA HIS A 393 17.16 -0.33 34.50
C HIS A 393 16.53 -1.01 33.29
N LEU A 394 16.79 -0.50 32.08
CA LEU A 394 16.34 -1.10 30.83
C LEU A 394 17.16 -2.34 30.48
N ALA A 395 18.48 -2.25 30.63
CA ALA A 395 19.39 -3.40 30.47
C ALA A 395 19.11 -4.53 31.47
N ALA A 396 18.67 -4.26 32.71
CA ALA A 396 18.40 -5.30 33.70
C ALA A 396 17.18 -6.19 33.37
N ALA A 397 16.34 -5.78 32.42
CA ALA A 397 15.33 -6.65 31.84
C ALA A 397 15.95 -7.75 30.93
N CYS A 398 17.23 -7.59 30.60
CA CYS A 398 17.98 -8.30 29.58
C CYS A 398 19.28 -8.91 30.17
N ARG A 399 19.52 -10.22 30.00
CA ARG A 399 20.50 -10.95 30.84
C ARG A 399 21.98 -10.67 30.52
N ASP A 400 22.32 -10.20 29.32
CA ASP A 400 23.71 -10.16 28.84
C ASP A 400 24.37 -8.78 29.01
N VAL A 401 23.59 -7.70 29.15
CA VAL A 401 24.08 -6.29 29.20
C VAL A 401 24.45 -5.84 30.63
N GLU A 402 23.83 -6.44 31.66
CA GLU A 402 24.09 -6.12 33.08
C GLU A 402 25.58 -6.27 33.43
N ALA A 403 26.28 -7.25 32.82
CA ALA A 403 27.70 -7.48 33.04
C ALA A 403 28.59 -6.37 32.44
N ALA A 404 28.30 -5.91 31.22
CA ALA A 404 29.09 -4.90 30.51
C ALA A 404 28.95 -3.51 31.17
N LEU A 405 27.74 -3.15 31.61
CA LEU A 405 27.48 -1.90 32.33
C LEU A 405 28.13 -1.88 33.72
N GLU A 406 28.18 -3.01 34.42
CA GLU A 406 28.81 -3.10 35.74
C GLU A 406 30.35 -3.06 35.64
N GLU A 407 30.93 -3.59 34.56
CA GLU A 407 32.38 -3.52 34.30
C GLU A 407 32.82 -2.09 33.95
N THR A 408 32.09 -1.41 33.06
CA THR A 408 32.35 -0.01 32.71
C THR A 408 32.11 0.95 33.89
N ARG A 409 31.07 0.72 34.69
CA ARG A 409 30.85 1.47 35.94
C ARG A 409 32.00 1.28 36.93
N ARG A 410 32.54 0.07 37.09
CA ARG A 410 33.73 -0.16 37.91
C ARG A 410 34.94 0.57 37.37
N ALA A 411 35.17 0.56 36.06
CA ALA A 411 36.25 1.31 35.41
C ALA A 411 36.14 2.82 35.67
N LEU A 412 34.96 3.42 35.50
CA LEU A 412 34.70 4.83 35.80
C LEU A 412 34.85 5.16 37.30
N GLU A 413 34.43 4.26 38.20
CA GLU A 413 34.62 4.42 39.64
C GLU A 413 36.10 4.27 40.06
N GLU A 414 36.89 3.45 39.37
CA GLU A 414 38.34 3.32 39.55
C GLU A 414 39.11 4.53 39.02
N GLU A 415 38.72 5.08 37.87
CA GLU A 415 39.28 6.31 37.32
C GLU A 415 38.97 7.53 38.22
N ARG A 416 37.75 7.56 38.77
CA ARG A 416 37.32 8.54 39.79
C ARG A 416 38.05 8.37 41.13
N ARG A 417 38.51 7.16 41.47
CA ARG A 417 39.41 6.87 42.61
C ARG A 417 40.87 7.26 42.34
N ALA A 418 41.31 7.38 41.09
CA ALA A 418 42.69 7.68 40.70
C ALA A 418 43.04 9.18 40.70
N LEU A 419 42.05 10.08 40.84
CA LEU A 419 42.29 11.52 41.05
C LEU A 419 43.05 11.74 42.37
N PRO A 420 44.25 12.36 42.35
CA PRO A 420 45.10 12.43 43.53
C PRO A 420 44.67 13.60 44.40
N LEU A 421 44.46 13.38 45.70
CA LEU A 421 44.88 14.30 46.76
C LEU A 421 44.65 13.66 48.13
N GLY A 422 45.68 12.95 48.58
CA GLY A 422 46.22 13.19 49.91
C GLY A 422 45.51 12.56 51.11
N LEU A 423 46.20 11.57 51.68
CA LEU A 423 46.32 11.32 53.11
C LEU A 423 45.13 10.65 53.83
N ALA A 424 45.27 9.33 53.97
CA ALA A 424 45.52 8.68 55.27
C ALA A 424 44.42 8.72 56.37
N ALA A 425 43.25 9.29 56.15
CA ALA A 425 42.17 9.34 57.16
C ALA A 425 41.01 8.34 56.96
N LEU A 426 40.90 7.67 55.81
CA LEU A 426 39.67 6.94 55.42
C LEU A 426 39.72 5.41 55.47
N ILE A 427 40.82 4.80 55.93
CA ILE A 427 40.88 3.33 56.11
C ILE A 427 39.90 2.87 57.20
N THR A 428 39.55 3.76 58.14
CA THR A 428 38.48 3.57 59.14
C THR A 428 37.08 3.94 58.64
N GLY A 429 36.97 4.83 57.64
CA GLY A 429 35.71 5.14 56.95
C GLY A 429 35.28 4.01 56.01
N ALA A 430 36.22 3.38 55.31
CA ALA A 430 35.96 2.33 54.32
C ALA A 430 35.23 1.11 54.89
N ALA A 431 35.44 0.72 56.16
CA ALA A 431 34.72 -0.40 56.78
C ALA A 431 33.31 -0.04 57.30
N ALA A 432 33.02 1.25 57.47
CA ALA A 432 31.68 1.76 57.73
C ALA A 432 30.93 1.98 56.40
N GLU A 433 31.64 2.43 55.37
CA GLU A 433 31.12 2.59 54.01
C GLU A 433 30.86 1.25 53.33
N MET A 434 31.69 0.23 53.53
CA MET A 434 31.43 -1.13 53.02
C MET A 434 30.18 -1.74 53.67
N ARG A 435 29.93 -1.46 54.96
CA ARG A 435 28.66 -1.82 55.62
C ARG A 435 27.46 -0.98 55.17
N ARG A 436 27.67 0.29 54.80
CA ARG A 436 26.66 1.14 54.15
C ARG A 436 26.39 0.70 52.73
N LEU A 437 27.38 0.19 52.00
CA LEU A 437 27.27 -0.33 50.65
C LEU A 437 26.60 -1.71 50.64
N ASP A 438 26.89 -2.59 51.60
CA ASP A 438 26.13 -3.83 51.80
C ASP A 438 24.67 -3.52 52.18
N ALA A 439 24.44 -2.50 53.02
CA ALA A 439 23.10 -2.01 53.32
C ALA A 439 22.42 -1.33 52.12
N SER A 440 23.20 -0.69 51.23
CA SER A 440 22.69 -0.06 50.01
C SER A 440 22.42 -1.09 48.92
N ARG A 441 23.20 -2.16 48.86
CA ARG A 441 22.95 -3.34 48.03
C ARG A 441 21.69 -4.06 48.48
N ALA A 442 21.49 -4.24 49.79
CA ALA A 442 20.24 -4.77 50.33
C ALA A 442 19.03 -3.83 50.07
N ARG A 443 19.23 -2.51 50.03
CA ARG A 443 18.20 -1.55 49.62
C ARG A 443 17.93 -1.61 48.12
N PHE A 444 18.97 -1.74 47.30
CA PHE A 444 18.87 -1.90 45.86
C PHE A 444 18.20 -3.23 45.48
N ASP A 445 18.48 -4.32 46.18
CA ASP A 445 17.80 -5.61 46.03
C ASP A 445 16.32 -5.50 46.45
N ALA A 446 16.02 -4.69 47.47
CA ALA A 446 14.65 -4.41 47.90
C ALA A 446 13.90 -3.49 46.91
N GLU A 447 14.57 -2.48 46.36
CA GLU A 447 14.06 -1.57 45.32
C GLU A 447 13.87 -2.32 43.99
N ARG A 448 14.76 -3.26 43.64
CA ARG A 448 14.60 -4.20 42.52
C ARG A 448 13.38 -5.07 42.70
N ALA A 449 13.20 -5.65 43.89
CA ALA A 449 12.01 -6.45 44.20
C ALA A 449 10.72 -5.59 44.20
N GLU A 450 10.80 -4.31 44.54
CA GLU A 450 9.68 -3.36 44.46
C GLU A 450 9.38 -2.93 43.01
N ALA A 451 10.41 -2.68 42.20
CA ALA A 451 10.30 -2.38 40.78
C ALA A 451 9.71 -3.57 40.01
N GLU A 452 10.15 -4.80 40.29
CA GLU A 452 9.57 -6.03 39.73
C GLU A 452 8.08 -6.17 40.10
N ARG A 453 7.69 -5.77 41.32
CA ARG A 453 6.28 -5.74 41.74
C ARG A 453 5.47 -4.66 41.03
N LEU A 454 6.04 -3.47 40.84
CA LEU A 454 5.40 -2.36 40.13
C LEU A 454 5.24 -2.67 38.63
N ALA A 455 6.26 -3.26 38.00
CA ALA A 455 6.21 -3.75 36.63
C ALA A 455 5.15 -4.84 36.45
N ALA A 456 5.08 -5.81 37.37
CA ALA A 456 4.01 -6.81 37.37
C ALA A 456 2.61 -6.19 37.55
N ALA A 457 2.49 -5.16 38.40
CA ALA A 457 1.22 -4.44 38.59
C ALA A 457 0.83 -3.61 37.35
N GLN A 458 1.79 -3.02 36.64
CA GLN A 458 1.57 -2.29 35.40
C GLN A 458 1.19 -3.23 34.25
N ALA A 459 1.85 -4.37 34.12
CA ALA A 459 1.47 -5.44 33.19
C ALA A 459 0.03 -5.91 33.44
N GLN A 460 -0.35 -6.07 34.72
CA GLN A 460 -1.73 -6.43 35.08
C GLN A 460 -2.74 -5.32 34.79
N ARG A 461 -2.36 -4.04 34.93
CA ARG A 461 -3.21 -2.90 34.56
C ARG A 461 -3.40 -2.81 33.04
N LEU A 462 -2.35 -3.03 32.26
CA LEU A 462 -2.41 -3.09 30.80
C LEU A 462 -3.29 -4.24 30.33
N GLN A 463 -3.13 -5.44 30.90
CA GLN A 463 -4.02 -6.59 30.61
C GLN A 463 -5.50 -6.30 30.95
N ARG A 464 -5.78 -5.55 32.02
CA ARG A 464 -7.15 -5.14 32.35
C ARG A 464 -7.67 -4.06 31.41
N ALA A 465 -6.82 -3.14 30.97
CA ALA A 465 -7.17 -2.08 30.03
C ALA A 465 -7.46 -2.64 28.64
N THR A 466 -6.67 -3.61 28.15
CA THR A 466 -6.92 -4.32 26.89
C THR A 466 -8.21 -5.12 26.96
N ALA A 467 -8.42 -5.91 28.02
CA ALA A 467 -9.67 -6.65 28.22
C ALA A 467 -10.90 -5.71 28.31
N ALA A 468 -10.76 -4.53 28.91
CA ALA A 468 -11.83 -3.52 28.95
C ALA A 468 -12.08 -2.87 27.58
N ALA A 469 -11.03 -2.67 26.77
CA ALA A 469 -11.15 -2.17 25.41
C ALA A 469 -11.86 -3.21 24.50
N ASP A 470 -11.47 -4.48 24.58
CA ASP A 470 -12.11 -5.58 23.85
C ASP A 470 -13.60 -5.71 24.23
N ALA A 471 -13.91 -5.57 25.53
CA ALA A 471 -15.29 -5.57 26.01
C ALA A 471 -16.10 -4.34 25.54
N ALA A 472 -15.46 -3.18 25.40
CA ALA A 472 -16.10 -1.98 24.85
C ALA A 472 -16.37 -2.13 23.34
N GLU A 473 -15.44 -2.68 22.59
CA GLU A 473 -15.60 -2.95 21.16
C GLU A 473 -16.70 -4.01 20.92
N ALA A 474 -16.77 -5.05 21.74
CA ALA A 474 -17.85 -6.04 21.68
C ALA A 474 -19.25 -5.43 21.96
N ARG A 475 -19.33 -4.46 22.89
CA ARG A 475 -20.56 -3.71 23.16
C ARG A 475 -20.93 -2.79 22.00
N GLU A 476 -19.96 -2.13 21.39
CA GLU A 476 -20.17 -1.27 20.22
C GLU A 476 -20.70 -2.09 19.03
N ARG A 477 -20.08 -3.23 18.73
CA ARG A 477 -20.56 -4.16 17.70
C ARG A 477 -22.00 -4.62 17.96
N SER A 478 -22.34 -4.88 19.22
CA SER A 478 -23.69 -5.26 19.62
C SER A 478 -24.71 -4.11 19.48
N LEU A 479 -24.32 -2.87 19.81
CA LEU A 479 -25.16 -1.68 19.62
C LEU A 479 -25.37 -1.35 18.14
N VAL A 480 -24.34 -1.50 17.30
CA VAL A 480 -24.44 -1.33 15.84
C VAL A 480 -25.39 -2.37 15.24
N ALA A 481 -25.30 -3.64 15.67
CA ALA A 481 -26.23 -4.68 15.24
C ALA A 481 -27.69 -4.35 15.65
N LEU A 482 -27.90 -3.89 16.89
CA LEU A 482 -29.23 -3.52 17.38
C LEU A 482 -29.81 -2.31 16.66
N ALA A 483 -28.97 -1.32 16.34
CA ALA A 483 -29.35 -0.14 15.55
C ALA A 483 -29.73 -0.51 14.11
N HIS A 484 -28.99 -1.44 13.50
CA HIS A 484 -29.30 -1.96 12.17
C HIS A 484 -30.63 -2.75 12.15
N ASP A 485 -30.90 -3.55 13.19
CA ASP A 485 -32.18 -4.26 13.33
C ASP A 485 -33.37 -3.30 13.57
N LEU A 486 -33.17 -2.23 14.35
CA LEU A 486 -34.16 -1.16 14.52
C LEU A 486 -34.42 -0.40 13.21
N ALA A 487 -33.36 -0.07 12.47
CA ALA A 487 -33.48 0.58 11.16
C ALA A 487 -34.25 -0.31 10.19
N LYS A 488 -33.96 -1.62 10.15
CA LYS A 488 -34.71 -2.60 9.36
C LYS A 488 -36.18 -2.68 9.76
N LYS A 489 -36.49 -2.65 11.05
CA LYS A 489 -37.87 -2.66 11.55
C LYS A 489 -38.63 -1.40 11.14
N GLU A 490 -38.02 -0.22 11.23
CA GLU A 490 -38.69 1.02 10.83
C GLU A 490 -38.79 1.17 9.32
N THR A 491 -37.83 0.70 8.53
CA THR A 491 -38.03 0.62 7.07
C THR A 491 -39.18 -0.33 6.73
N ALA A 492 -39.26 -1.50 7.37
CA ALA A 492 -40.36 -2.44 7.14
C ALA A 492 -41.72 -1.91 7.61
N ARG A 493 -41.75 -1.05 8.64
CA ARG A 493 -42.96 -0.37 9.11
C ARG A 493 -43.39 0.73 8.15
N VAL A 494 -42.46 1.58 7.69
CA VAL A 494 -42.72 2.62 6.68
C VAL A 494 -43.21 2.00 5.38
N ASP A 495 -42.59 0.91 4.92
CA ASP A 495 -43.06 0.19 3.72
C ASP A 495 -44.48 -0.36 3.92
N ARG A 496 -44.81 -0.85 5.12
CA ARG A 496 -46.15 -1.35 5.44
C ARG A 496 -47.17 -0.21 5.47
N ASP A 497 -46.86 0.91 6.12
CA ASP A 497 -47.71 2.10 6.19
C ASP A 497 -47.93 2.72 4.80
N VAL A 498 -46.90 2.70 3.94
CA VAL A 498 -46.99 3.14 2.53
C VAL A 498 -47.88 2.20 1.70
N VAL A 499 -47.72 0.89 1.86
CA VAL A 499 -48.57 -0.12 1.17
C VAL A 499 -50.01 -0.05 1.66
N GLU A 500 -50.23 0.15 2.96
CA GLU A 500 -51.57 0.25 3.55
C GLU A 500 -52.24 1.59 3.18
N GLY A 501 -51.47 2.68 3.12
CA GLY A 501 -51.93 3.96 2.55
C GLY A 501 -52.28 3.85 1.07
N ALA A 502 -51.45 3.19 0.26
CA ALA A 502 -51.74 2.95 -1.15
C ALA A 502 -52.99 2.09 -1.35
N ARG A 503 -53.17 1.05 -0.52
CA ARG A 503 -54.35 0.18 -0.53
C ARG A 503 -55.63 0.93 -0.14
N LEU A 504 -55.58 1.80 0.88
CA LEU A 504 -56.72 2.62 1.28
C LEU A 504 -57.08 3.66 0.21
N GLU A 505 -56.10 4.22 -0.48
CA GLU A 505 -56.33 5.15 -1.60
C GLU A 505 -56.91 4.42 -2.83
N GLU A 506 -56.46 3.19 -3.10
CA GLU A 506 -57.02 2.31 -4.15
C GLU A 506 -58.47 1.89 -3.82
N GLU A 507 -58.76 1.55 -2.56
CA GLU A 507 -60.10 1.20 -2.08
C GLU A 507 -61.06 2.41 -2.07
N ARG A 508 -60.53 3.63 -1.89
CA ARG A 508 -61.27 4.89 -2.00
C ARG A 508 -61.58 5.27 -3.45
N LEU A 509 -60.66 4.98 -4.38
CA LEU A 509 -60.85 5.19 -5.82
C LEU A 509 -61.81 4.18 -6.45
N LEU A 510 -61.98 3.00 -5.85
CA LEU A 510 -62.87 1.94 -6.32
C LEU A 510 -64.31 1.99 -5.73
N ARG A 511 -64.62 2.94 -4.83
CA ARG A 511 -66.00 3.09 -4.32
C ARG A 511 -66.91 3.75 -5.37
N PRO A 512 -68.03 3.11 -5.78
CA PRO A 512 -68.97 3.72 -6.70
C PRO A 512 -69.68 4.89 -6.03
N ALA A 513 -69.75 6.01 -6.75
CA ALA A 513 -70.36 7.25 -6.28
C ALA A 513 -71.87 7.07 -6.05
N THR A 514 -72.28 6.94 -4.79
CA THR A 514 -73.65 7.20 -4.38
C THR A 514 -73.67 8.17 -3.20
N ALA A 515 -74.06 9.39 -3.55
CA ALA A 515 -74.88 10.35 -2.79
C ALA A 515 -74.57 10.62 -1.30
N GLY A 516 -74.28 11.90 -1.04
CA GLY A 516 -74.76 12.61 0.15
C GLY A 516 -73.71 12.91 1.22
N VAL A 517 -73.31 14.19 1.28
CA VAL A 517 -73.06 15.08 2.46
C VAL A 517 -72.52 14.39 3.73
N ASP A 518 -71.39 14.79 4.33
CA ASP A 518 -71.28 16.05 5.09
C ASP A 518 -69.84 16.55 5.27
N ALA A 519 -69.75 17.84 5.54
CA ALA A 519 -68.54 18.62 5.76
C ALA A 519 -67.82 18.25 7.06
N GLU A 520 -66.57 17.79 6.95
CA GLU A 520 -65.37 18.24 7.68
C GLU A 520 -64.18 17.37 7.24
N GLU A 521 -62.96 17.91 7.30
CA GLU A 521 -61.69 17.27 6.90
C GLU A 521 -61.34 17.24 5.40
N VAL A 522 -61.45 18.39 4.74
CA VAL A 522 -60.57 18.69 3.60
C VAL A 522 -59.34 19.40 4.14
N ARG A 523 -58.26 18.67 4.47
CA ARG A 523 -56.93 19.29 4.51
C ARG A 523 -56.67 19.80 3.09
N PRO A 524 -56.53 21.11 2.84
CA PRO A 524 -56.35 21.62 1.49
C PRO A 524 -55.09 20.97 0.88
N ARG A 525 -55.06 20.75 -0.44
CA ARG A 525 -53.85 20.29 -1.15
C ARG A 525 -52.58 21.10 -0.79
N ALA A 526 -52.76 22.34 -0.34
CA ALA A 526 -51.72 23.18 0.25
C ALA A 526 -51.15 22.66 1.58
N ALA A 527 -51.98 22.10 2.48
CA ALA A 527 -51.56 21.51 3.75
C ALA A 527 -50.81 20.18 3.54
N LEU A 528 -51.23 19.34 2.59
CA LEU A 528 -50.49 18.14 2.19
C LEU A 528 -49.16 18.47 1.51
N ALA A 529 -49.10 19.55 0.72
CA ALA A 529 -47.86 20.06 0.15
C ALA A 529 -46.94 20.67 1.22
N GLU A 530 -47.48 21.41 2.19
CA GLU A 530 -46.73 21.89 3.36
C GLU A 530 -46.21 20.75 4.23
N GLU A 531 -47.02 19.70 4.42
CA GLU A 531 -46.65 18.52 5.20
C GLU A 531 -45.58 17.70 4.45
N TRP A 532 -45.65 17.61 3.11
CA TRP A 532 -44.59 17.07 2.26
C TRP A 532 -43.31 17.90 2.29
N GLU A 533 -43.41 19.22 2.24
CA GLU A 533 -42.25 20.11 2.31
C GLU A 533 -41.64 20.08 3.73
N ARG A 534 -42.47 19.91 4.76
CA ARG A 534 -42.04 19.70 6.14
C ARG A 534 -41.33 18.36 6.30
N LEU A 535 -41.82 17.28 5.68
CA LEU A 535 -41.15 15.98 5.65
C LEU A 535 -39.84 16.03 4.84
N ARG A 536 -39.80 16.77 3.72
CA ARG A 536 -38.56 17.01 2.96
C ARG A 536 -37.52 17.77 3.78
N ARG A 537 -37.94 18.81 4.51
CA ARG A 537 -37.08 19.56 5.42
C ARG A 537 -36.61 18.71 6.60
N LEU A 538 -37.48 17.88 7.17
CA LEU A 538 -37.11 16.94 8.23
C LEU A 538 -36.14 15.88 7.72
N ARG A 539 -36.30 15.40 6.48
CA ARG A 539 -35.36 14.49 5.85
C ARG A 539 -34.02 15.15 5.56
N ALA A 540 -34.02 16.38 5.06
CA ALA A 540 -32.80 17.16 4.88
C ALA A 540 -32.07 17.43 6.21
N LEU A 541 -32.81 17.73 7.28
CA LEU A 541 -32.26 17.87 8.64
C LEU A 541 -31.73 16.54 9.18
N ALA A 542 -32.40 15.42 8.90
CA ALA A 542 -31.93 14.10 9.27
C ALA A 542 -30.68 13.69 8.47
N ASP A 543 -30.58 14.09 7.20
CA ASP A 543 -29.42 13.83 6.35
C ASP A 543 -28.22 14.72 6.75
N ASP A 544 -28.47 15.97 7.15
CA ASP A 544 -27.44 16.86 7.70
C ASP A 544 -27.01 16.45 9.10
N GLU A 545 -27.92 15.99 9.96
CA GLU A 545 -27.58 15.43 11.27
C GLU A 545 -26.87 14.07 11.12
N ALA A 546 -27.25 13.24 10.15
CA ALA A 546 -26.48 12.04 9.78
C ALA A 546 -25.11 12.43 9.21
N GLY A 547 -25.01 13.51 8.44
CA GLY A 547 -23.75 14.10 8.00
C GLY A 547 -22.90 14.61 9.16
N ARG A 548 -23.52 15.23 10.16
CA ARG A 548 -22.89 15.71 11.38
C ARG A 548 -22.45 14.57 12.29
N LEU A 549 -23.23 13.51 12.40
CA LEU A 549 -22.86 12.28 13.09
C LEU A 549 -21.76 11.52 12.36
N ARG A 550 -21.74 11.54 11.01
CA ARG A 550 -20.60 11.06 10.21
C ARG A 550 -19.35 11.88 10.48
N ARG A 551 -19.45 13.22 10.47
CA ARG A 551 -18.34 14.14 10.82
C ARG A 551 -17.87 13.94 12.26
N LEU A 552 -18.78 13.78 13.22
CA LEU A 552 -18.46 13.47 14.62
C LEU A 552 -17.86 12.08 14.77
N ARG A 553 -18.31 11.09 14.00
CA ARG A 553 -17.69 9.75 13.93
C ARG A 553 -16.30 9.84 13.32
N ASP A 554 -16.10 10.64 12.29
CA ASP A 554 -14.80 10.85 11.68
C ASP A 554 -13.88 11.68 12.59
N GLU A 555 -14.41 12.61 13.37
CA GLU A 555 -13.71 13.36 14.43
C GLU A 555 -13.42 12.50 15.66
N VAL A 556 -14.28 11.55 16.00
CA VAL A 556 -14.07 10.54 17.05
C VAL A 556 -13.11 9.46 16.56
N SER A 557 -13.12 9.09 15.28
CA SER A 557 -12.11 8.21 14.67
C SER A 557 -10.77 8.91 14.59
N ARG A 558 -10.71 10.17 14.14
CA ARG A 558 -9.52 11.05 14.18
C ARG A 558 -9.07 11.38 15.61
N GLY A 559 -10.02 11.45 16.54
CA GLY A 559 -9.81 11.70 17.96
C GLY A 559 -9.43 10.45 18.73
N SER A 560 -9.81 9.26 18.25
CA SER A 560 -9.48 7.93 18.76
C SER A 560 -8.14 7.47 18.17
N THR A 561 -7.78 7.86 16.94
CA THR A 561 -6.41 7.79 16.46
C THR A 561 -5.52 8.82 17.16
N ARG A 562 -5.97 10.08 17.35
CA ARG A 562 -5.21 11.08 18.16
C ARG A 562 -5.14 10.77 19.66
N LYS A 563 -6.12 10.08 20.27
CA LYS A 563 -6.06 9.62 21.67
C LYS A 563 -5.38 8.26 21.83
N ARG A 564 -5.37 7.39 20.82
CA ARG A 564 -4.47 6.23 20.79
C ARG A 564 -3.01 6.67 20.59
N LEU A 565 -2.76 7.73 19.82
CA LEU A 565 -1.46 8.40 19.71
C LEU A 565 -1.11 9.30 20.92
N ARG A 566 -2.06 9.63 21.81
CA ARG A 566 -1.83 10.41 23.05
C ARG A 566 -2.04 9.61 24.35
N ARG A 567 -2.23 8.30 24.27
CA ARG A 567 -2.28 7.39 25.42
C ARG A 567 -1.41 6.19 25.12
N GLY A 568 -0.16 6.48 24.79
CA GLY A 568 0.99 5.63 25.08
C GLY A 568 1.83 6.32 26.15
N ASP A 569 1.19 6.87 27.19
CA ASP A 569 1.83 7.33 28.43
C ASP A 569 1.92 6.17 29.41
#